data_AF-A0A4V4RW72-F1
#
_entry.id   AF-A0A4V4RW72-F1
#
_cell.length_a   1.000
_cell.length_b   1.000
_cell.length_c   1.000
_cell.angle_alpha   90.00
_cell.angle_beta   90.00
_cell.angle_gamma   90.00
#
_symmetry.space_group_name_H-M   'P 1'
#
loop_
_entity.id
_entity.type
_entity.pdbx_description
1 polymer ?
#
loop_
_entity_poly.entity_id
_entity_poly.type
_entity_poly.pdbx_seq_one_letter_code
_entity_poly.pdbx_strand_id
1 'polypeptide(L)' 'MSQTIKNGMKVLVLFLSLFLINILVFKVLYWLGFEMSLTGISYLFPPLLATLVTALLFYKNKSKE' A
#
# COMPACT_ATOMS: atom_id res chain seq x y z
N MET A 1 -2.13 -14.43 23.08
CA MET A 1 -1.46 -13.67 22.00
C MET A 1 -1.83 -12.20 22.16
N SER A 2 -0.85 -11.33 22.41
CA SER A 2 -1.10 -9.92 22.78
C SER A 2 -1.88 -9.17 21.69
N GLN A 3 -2.86 -8.34 22.06
CA GLN A 3 -3.73 -7.60 21.13
C GLN A 3 -2.94 -6.76 20.11
N THR A 4 -1.75 -6.28 20.48
CA THR A 4 -0.83 -5.54 19.61
C THR A 4 -0.38 -6.37 18.40
N ILE A 5 -0.16 -7.68 18.59
CA ILE A 5 0.26 -8.59 17.52
C ILE A 5 -0.90 -8.83 16.54
N LYS A 6 -2.14 -8.94 17.05
CA LYS A 6 -3.35 -9.11 16.23
C LYS A 6 -3.59 -7.89 15.31
N ASN A 7 -3.40 -6.68 15.84
CA ASN A 7 -3.52 -5.46 15.04
C ASN A 7 -2.36 -5.31 14.04
N GLY A 8 -1.13 -5.63 14.44
CA GLY A 8 0.02 -5.63 13.53
C GLY A 8 -0.16 -6.58 12.35
N MET A 9 -0.70 -7.78 12.61
CA MET A 9 -0.97 -8.77 11.56
C MET A 9 -2.05 -8.30 10.59
N LYS A 10 -3.11 -7.63 11.07
CA LYS A 10 -4.11 -7.00 10.20
C LYS A 10 -3.52 -5.93 9.29
N VAL A 11 -2.63 -5.08 9.82
CA VAL A 11 -1.97 -4.02 9.04
C VAL A 11 -1.04 -4.63 7.99
N LEU A 12 -0.29 -5.68 8.32
CA LEU A 12 0.55 -6.42 7.38
C LEU A 12 -0.26 -7.03 6.24
N VAL A 13 -1.41 -7.63 6.54
CA VAL A 13 -2.31 -8.22 5.52
C VAL A 13 -2.91 -7.15 4.62
N LEU A 14 -3.30 -5.99 5.17
CA LEU A 14 -3.77 -4.85 4.40
C LEU A 14 -2.66 -4.31 3.48
N PHE A 15 -1.45 -4.17 4.00
CA PHE A 15 -0.27 -3.74 3.23
C PHE A 15 0.01 -4.69 2.07
N LEU A 16 0.04 -6.00 2.32
CA LEU A 16 0.27 -7.00 1.28
C LEU A 16 -0.85 -6.99 0.22
N SER A 17 -2.10 -6.83 0.62
CA SER A 17 -3.23 -6.74 -0.32
C SER A 17 -3.13 -5.50 -1.22
N LEU A 18 -2.81 -4.34 -0.63
CA LEU A 18 -2.58 -3.09 -1.38
C LEU A 18 -1.36 -3.18 -2.30
N PHE A 19 -0.32 -3.89 -1.87
CA PHE A 19 0.87 -4.17 -2.68
C PHE A 19 0.49 -5.01 -3.91
N LEU A 20 -0.19 -6.15 -3.70
CA LEU A 20 -0.63 -7.05 -4.77
C LEU A 20 -1.55 -6.37 -5.80
N ILE A 21 -2.48 -5.52 -5.36
CA ILE A 21 -3.36 -4.78 -6.28
C ILE A 21 -2.54 -3.81 -7.14
N ASN A 22 -1.59 -3.09 -6.56
CA ASN A 22 -0.73 -2.18 -7.31
C ASN A 22 0.03 -2.94 -8.41
N ILE A 23 0.66 -4.07 -8.07
CA ILE A 23 1.33 -4.95 -9.05
C ILE A 23 0.42 -5.28 -10.23
N LEU A 24 -0.82 -5.67 -9.92
CA LEU A 24 -1.78 -6.11 -10.92
C LEU A 24 -2.17 -4.96 -11.84
N VAL A 25 -2.39 -3.77 -11.28
CA VAL A 25 -2.63 -2.54 -12.04
C VAL A 25 -1.44 -2.20 -12.96
N PHE A 26 -0.21 -2.22 -12.44
CA PHE A 26 1.00 -2.01 -13.27
C PHE A 26 1.11 -3.04 -14.40
N LYS A 27 0.79 -4.30 -14.13
CA LYS A 27 0.83 -5.34 -15.17
C LYS A 27 -0.22 -5.09 -16.26
N VAL A 28 -1.42 -4.64 -15.89
CA VAL A 28 -2.49 -4.29 -16.83
C VAL A 28 -2.09 -3.07 -17.66
N LEU A 29 -1.53 -2.02 -17.06
CA LEU A 29 -1.04 -0.86 -17.80
C LEU A 29 0.09 -1.24 -18.79
N TYR A 30 1.00 -2.14 -18.39
CA TYR A 30 2.05 -2.64 -19.27
C TYR A 30 1.46 -3.40 -20.47
N TRP A 31 0.45 -4.24 -20.24
CA TRP A 31 -0.30 -4.92 -21.30
C TRP A 31 -1.05 -3.97 -22.22
N LEU A 32 -1.49 -2.82 -21.72
CA LEU A 32 -2.12 -1.75 -22.50
C LEU A 32 -1.11 -0.94 -23.35
N GLY A 33 0.18 -1.28 -23.30
CA GLY A 33 1.21 -0.62 -24.10
C GLY A 33 1.79 0.64 -23.45
N PHE A 34 1.54 0.89 -22.17
CA PHE A 34 2.27 1.94 -21.45
C PHE A 34 3.71 1.51 -21.24
N GLU A 35 4.66 2.28 -21.80
CA GLU A 35 6.09 2.18 -21.48
C GLU A 35 6.32 2.68 -20.05
N MET A 36 6.08 1.81 -19.08
CA MET A 36 6.50 2.07 -17.72
C MET A 36 7.97 1.68 -17.60
N SER A 37 8.82 2.69 -17.42
CA SER A 37 10.20 2.52 -16.95
C SER A 37 10.14 1.99 -15.51
N LEU A 38 9.88 0.68 -15.41
CA LEU A 38 9.76 -0.11 -14.18
C LEU A 38 11.14 -0.25 -13.53
N THR A 39 11.68 0.87 -13.05
CA THR A 39 12.76 0.85 -12.07
C THR A 39 12.19 0.27 -10.78
N GLY A 40 12.94 -0.57 -10.06
CA GLY A 40 12.45 -1.28 -8.86
C GLY A 40 11.83 -0.38 -7.78
N ILE A 41 12.12 0.93 -7.83
CA ILE A 41 11.55 1.96 -6.96
C ILE A 41 10.08 2.28 -7.32
N SER A 42 9.70 2.28 -8.61
CA SER A 42 8.31 2.50 -9.05
C SER A 42 7.33 1.45 -8.54
N TYR A 43 7.84 0.30 -8.11
CA TYR A 43 7.05 -0.79 -7.53
C TYR A 43 6.79 -0.63 -6.03
N LEU A 44 7.75 -0.02 -5.32
CA LEU A 44 7.70 0.19 -3.88
C LEU A 44 7.02 1.52 -3.52
N PHE A 45 7.13 2.53 -4.39
CA PHE A 45 6.61 3.87 -4.14
C PHE A 45 5.08 3.92 -3.97
N PRO A 46 4.25 3.33 -4.84
CA PRO A 46 2.80 3.37 -4.69
C PRO A 46 2.28 2.71 -3.38
N PRO A 47 2.75 1.51 -2.99
CA PRO A 47 2.40 0.89 -1.72
C PRO A 47 2.87 1.68 -0.50
N LEU A 48 4.10 2.21 -0.52
CA LEU A 48 4.63 3.04 0.57
C LEU A 48 3.82 4.32 0.71
N LEU A 49 3.51 4.99 -0.40
CA LEU A 49 2.72 6.22 -0.41
C LEU A 49 1.30 5.97 0.11
N ALA A 50 0.64 4.89 -0.34
CA ALA A 50 -0.68 4.51 0.14
C ALA A 50 -0.69 4.23 1.65
N THR A 51 0.35 3.57 2.16
CA THR A 51 0.48 3.27 3.59
C THR A 51 0.72 4.53 4.42
N LEU A 52 1.55 5.44 3.92
CA LEU A 52 1.85 6.73 4.56
C LEU A 52 0.60 7.61 4.60
N VAL A 53 -0.13 7.73 3.48
CA VAL A 53 -1.40 8.46 3.41
C VAL A 53 -2.43 7.85 4.35
N THR A 54 -2.54 6.52 4.41
CA THR A 54 -3.46 5.82 5.32
C THR A 54 -3.12 6.10 6.79
N ALA A 55 -1.84 6.06 7.16
CA ALA A 55 -1.38 6.39 8.50
C ALA A 55 -1.66 7.87 8.87
N LEU A 56 -1.44 8.79 7.92
CA LEU A 56 -1.76 10.21 8.08
C LEU A 56 -3.27 10.44 8.26
N LEU A 57 -4.11 9.76 7.48
CA LEU A 57 -5.56 9.84 7.61
C LEU A 57 -6.03 9.28 8.96
N PHE A 58 -5.46 8.16 9.39
CA PHE A 58 -5.77 7.56 10.69
C PHE A 58 -5.38 8.50 11.84
N TYR A 59 -4.17 9.08 11.80
CA TYR A 59 -3.72 10.04 12.80
C TYR A 59 -4.57 11.32 12.81
N LYS A 60 -4.88 11.87 11.63
CA LYS A 60 -5.73 13.06 11.48
C LYS A 60 -7.14 12.83 12.03
N ASN A 61 -7.75 11.68 11.78
CA ASN A 61 -9.09 11.37 12.29
C ASN A 61 -9.08 11.16 13.82
N LYS A 62 -8.01 10.62 14.38
CA LYS A 62 -7.85 10.46 15.83
C LYS A 62 -7.65 11.78 16.58
N SER A 63 -7.16 12.83 15.90
CA SER A 63 -6.99 14.18 16.47
C SER A 63 -8.28 15.01 16.44
N LYS A 64 -9.36 14.50 15.85
CA LYS A 64 -10.66 15.19 15.75
C LYS A 64 -11.75 14.62 16.67
N GLU A 65 -11.45 13.52 17.38
CA GLU A 65 -12.18 13.07 18.57
C GLU A 65 -11.61 13.77 19.81
#